data_AF-A0A0T6Z9T4-F1
#
_entry.id   AF-A0A0T6Z9T4-F1
#
_cell.length_a   1.000
_cell.length_b   1.000
_cell.length_c   1.000
_cell.angle_alpha   90.00
_cell.angle_beta   90.00
_cell.angle_gamma   90.00
#
_symmetry.space_group_name_H-M   'P 1'
#
loop_
_entity.id
_entity.type
_entity.pdbx_description
1 polymer ?
#
loop_
_entity_poly.entity_id
_entity_poly.type
_entity_poly.pdbx_seq_one_letter_code
_entity_poly.pdbx_strand_id
1 'polypeptide(L)'
;MPAKPKIDIDAVIANLRRLPELTARLRSIGYTFHRDPHASGLWTFTTDTRPYGTRLYLCSGDNAAHAARLLFRDQLRERLDYAERYETLKKRLATDANGDWDIYTHGKRDFIDEVLAAPATKKAPPLPAGPLY
;
A
#
# COMPACT_ATOMS: atom_id res chain seq x y z
N MET A 1 16.43 -3.85 1.22
CA MET A 1 15.73 -5.03 0.65
C MET A 1 15.46 -4.80 -0.83
N PRO A 2 15.80 -5.74 -1.73
CA PRO A 2 15.32 -5.73 -3.11
C PRO A 2 13.78 -5.79 -3.13
N ALA A 3 13.19 -4.87 -3.89
CA ALA A 3 11.78 -4.82 -4.20
C ALA A 3 11.63 -4.54 -5.70
N LYS A 4 10.48 -4.90 -6.30
CA LYS A 4 10.13 -4.35 -7.62
C LYS A 4 10.27 -2.84 -7.51
N PRO A 5 10.95 -2.15 -8.44
CA PRO A 5 11.16 -0.69 -8.37
C PRO A 5 9.87 0.07 -8.77
N LYS A 6 8.73 -0.39 -8.26
CA LYS A 6 7.43 0.25 -8.34
C LYS A 6 7.22 1.04 -7.06
N ILE A 7 6.89 2.31 -7.19
CA ILE A 7 6.70 3.22 -6.06
C ILE A 7 5.20 3.30 -5.77
N ASP A 8 4.83 3.09 -4.51
CA ASP A 8 3.50 3.33 -3.97
C ASP A 8 3.54 4.63 -3.13
N ILE A 9 2.64 5.57 -3.41
CA ILE A 9 2.55 6.87 -2.74
C ILE A 9 1.13 7.04 -2.19
N ASP A 10 1.00 7.23 -0.89
CA ASP A 10 -0.26 7.67 -0.28
C ASP A 10 -0.20 9.19 -0.11
N ALA A 11 -1.13 9.91 -0.73
CA ALA A 11 -1.31 11.35 -0.57
C ALA A 11 -2.57 11.63 0.25
N VAL A 12 -2.35 12.02 1.50
CA VAL A 12 -3.42 12.39 2.44
C VAL A 12 -3.99 13.74 2.05
N ILE A 13 -5.30 13.79 1.81
CA ILE A 13 -6.02 15.01 1.45
C ILE A 13 -6.99 15.42 2.57
N ALA A 14 -7.03 16.72 2.87
CA ALA A 14 -7.84 17.25 3.97
C ALA A 14 -9.36 17.15 3.73
N ASN A 15 -9.80 17.09 2.47
CA ASN A 15 -11.22 17.09 2.12
C ASN A 15 -11.50 16.17 0.91
N LEU A 16 -12.11 15.02 1.18
CA LEU A 16 -12.50 14.05 0.14
C LEU A 16 -13.52 14.60 -0.86
N ARG A 17 -14.25 15.68 -0.55
CA ARG A 17 -15.14 16.35 -1.53
C ARG A 17 -14.40 16.88 -2.75
N ARG A 18 -13.07 17.07 -2.65
CA ARG A 18 -12.20 17.48 -3.77
C ARG A 18 -11.79 16.32 -4.67
N LEU A 19 -12.15 15.08 -4.34
CA LEU A 19 -11.75 13.91 -5.13
C LEU A 19 -12.12 14.03 -6.61
N PRO A 20 -13.32 14.52 -7.03
CA PRO A 20 -13.63 14.70 -8.45
C PRO A 20 -12.69 15.69 -9.15
N GLU A 21 -12.40 16.82 -8.52
CA GLU A 21 -11.47 17.85 -9.03
C GLU A 21 -10.05 17.28 -9.17
N LEU A 22 -9.54 16.64 -8.12
CA LEU A 22 -8.20 16.04 -8.10
C LEU A 22 -8.08 14.90 -9.11
N THR A 23 -9.12 14.07 -9.24
CA THR A 23 -9.19 13.00 -10.24
C THR A 23 -9.07 13.58 -11.65
N ALA A 24 -9.80 14.65 -11.96
CA ALA A 24 -9.72 15.30 -13.26
C ALA A 24 -8.30 15.82 -13.56
N ARG A 25 -7.67 16.49 -12.58
CA ARG A 25 -6.30 17.00 -12.71
C ARG A 25 -5.25 15.90 -12.86
N LEU A 26 -5.37 14.81 -12.10
CA LEU A 26 -4.44 13.67 -12.22
C LEU A 26 -4.59 12.99 -13.59
N ARG A 27 -5.83 12.84 -14.08
CA ARG A 27 -6.08 12.30 -15.42
C ARG A 27 -5.50 13.19 -16.52
N SER A 28 -5.58 14.52 -16.40
CA SER A 28 -5.02 15.44 -17.40
C SER A 28 -3.50 15.40 -17.49
N ILE A 29 -2.81 14.88 -16.48
CA ILE A 29 -1.34 14.71 -16.46
C ILE A 29 -0.89 13.24 -16.63
N GLY A 30 -1.78 12.36 -17.10
CA GLY A 30 -1.41 10.99 -17.48
C GLY A 30 -1.55 9.93 -16.38
N TYR A 31 -2.35 10.16 -15.34
CA TYR A 31 -2.75 9.09 -14.42
C TYR A 31 -4.04 8.39 -14.86
N THR A 32 -4.06 7.07 -14.80
CA THR A 32 -5.26 6.24 -14.91
C THR A 32 -5.91 6.09 -13.54
N PHE A 33 -7.21 6.40 -13.43
CA PHE A 33 -7.98 6.28 -12.20
C PHE A 33 -8.66 4.90 -12.11
N HIS A 34 -8.48 4.21 -10.98
CA HIS A 34 -8.96 2.85 -10.73
C HIS A 34 -10.03 2.77 -9.63
N ARG A 35 -10.57 3.91 -9.18
CA ARG A 35 -11.50 3.98 -8.04
C ARG A 35 -10.86 3.40 -6.78
N ASP A 36 -11.64 2.73 -5.93
CA ASP A 36 -11.17 2.07 -4.71
C ASP A 36 -11.51 0.59 -4.85
N PRO A 37 -10.61 -0.19 -5.48
CA PRO A 37 -10.89 -1.59 -5.81
C PRO A 37 -11.10 -2.47 -4.58
N HIS A 38 -10.72 -1.97 -3.40
CA HIS A 38 -10.74 -2.72 -2.13
C HIS A 38 -11.77 -2.17 -1.14
N ALA A 39 -12.56 -1.16 -1.51
CA ALA A 39 -13.46 -0.44 -0.59
C ALA A 39 -12.75 0.04 0.69
N SER A 40 -11.45 0.34 0.57
CA SER A 40 -10.52 0.70 1.64
C SER A 40 -10.45 2.19 1.93
N GLY A 41 -11.06 3.03 1.09
CA GLY A 41 -10.90 4.47 1.07
C GLY A 41 -9.59 4.96 0.42
N LEU A 42 -8.83 4.05 -0.23
CA LEU A 42 -7.63 4.38 -1.00
C LEU A 42 -7.97 4.51 -2.50
N TRP A 43 -8.28 5.73 -2.93
CA TRP A 43 -8.59 6.02 -4.33
C TRP A 43 -7.33 5.90 -5.19
N THR A 44 -7.29 4.86 -6.01
CA THR A 44 -6.08 4.35 -6.67
C THR A 44 -5.88 4.97 -8.05
N PHE A 45 -4.65 5.38 -8.32
CA PHE A 45 -4.19 5.92 -9.59
C PHE A 45 -2.89 5.22 -10.01
N THR A 46 -2.67 5.05 -11.31
CA THR A 46 -1.40 4.56 -11.86
C THR A 46 -0.89 5.44 -12.98
N THR A 47 0.42 5.56 -13.11
CA THR A 47 1.09 6.15 -14.29
C THR A 47 2.32 5.32 -14.64
N ASP A 48 2.66 5.25 -15.91
CA ASP A 48 3.80 4.52 -16.50
C ASP A 48 4.94 5.46 -16.94
N THR A 49 4.88 6.73 -16.54
CA THR A 49 5.93 7.75 -16.79
C THR A 49 7.32 7.40 -16.24
N ARG A 50 7.43 6.36 -15.40
CA ARG A 50 8.69 5.78 -14.93
C ARG A 50 8.72 4.28 -15.23
N PRO A 51 9.91 3.69 -15.41
CA PRO A 51 10.04 2.24 -15.48
C PRO A 51 9.30 1.57 -14.31
N TYR A 52 8.54 0.51 -14.60
CA TYR A 52 7.72 -0.26 -13.63
C TYR A 52 6.49 0.46 -13.04
N GLY A 53 6.29 1.73 -13.41
CA GLY A 53 5.13 2.55 -13.06
C GLY A 53 5.12 3.08 -11.62
N THR A 54 4.24 4.03 -11.36
CA THR A 54 3.96 4.60 -10.03
C THR A 54 2.50 4.37 -9.69
N ARG A 55 2.23 4.02 -8.43
CA ARG A 55 0.89 3.99 -7.83
C ARG A 55 0.74 5.18 -6.90
N LEU A 56 -0.35 5.91 -7.07
CA LEU A 56 -0.75 7.01 -6.20
C LEU A 56 -2.11 6.67 -5.59
N TYR A 57 -2.24 6.87 -4.30
CA TYR A 57 -3.48 6.68 -3.55
C TYR A 57 -3.90 8.02 -2.94
N LEU A 58 -5.14 8.44 -3.15
CA LEU A 58 -5.72 9.57 -2.41
C LEU A 58 -6.57 9.02 -1.27
N CYS A 59 -6.37 9.53 -0.06
CA CYS A 59 -7.10 9.08 1.13
C CYS A 59 -7.29 10.23 2.14
N SER A 60 -8.19 10.05 3.11
CA SER A 60 -8.29 10.95 4.27
C SER A 60 -7.22 10.62 5.32
N GLY A 61 -7.00 11.54 6.26
CA GLY A 61 -6.01 11.37 7.32
C GLY A 61 -6.39 10.32 8.39
N ASP A 62 -7.66 9.98 8.47
CA ASP A 62 -8.23 8.96 9.37
C ASP A 62 -8.44 7.60 8.68
N ASN A 63 -7.87 7.40 7.49
CA ASN A 63 -8.04 6.17 6.73
C ASN A 63 -7.28 4.97 7.36
N ALA A 64 -8.00 3.87 7.61
CA ALA A 64 -7.47 2.67 8.25
C ALA A 64 -6.39 1.95 7.42
N ALA A 65 -6.60 1.81 6.12
CA ALA A 65 -5.63 1.19 5.22
C ALA A 65 -4.34 2.01 5.11
N HIS A 66 -4.43 3.35 5.09
CA HIS A 66 -3.27 4.24 5.15
C HIS A 66 -2.49 4.05 6.46
N ALA A 67 -3.18 4.06 7.60
CA ALA A 67 -2.56 3.83 8.91
C ALA A 67 -1.86 2.46 8.98
N ALA A 68 -2.50 1.40 8.47
CA ALA A 68 -1.91 0.07 8.38
C ALA A 68 -0.65 0.04 7.50
N ARG A 69 -0.67 0.71 6.35
CA ARG A 69 0.53 0.83 5.48
C ARG A 69 1.69 1.53 6.18
N LEU A 70 1.41 2.60 6.94
CA LEU A 70 2.43 3.29 7.74
C LEU A 70 2.98 2.37 8.83
N LEU A 71 2.11 1.71 9.60
CA LEU A 71 2.52 0.78 10.65
C LEU A 71 3.37 -0.36 10.08
N PHE A 72 2.93 -1.01 9.00
CA PHE A 72 3.69 -2.07 8.35
C PHE A 72 5.07 -1.59 7.89
N ARG A 73 5.13 -0.43 7.23
CA ARG A 73 6.39 0.18 6.78
C ARG A 73 7.33 0.45 7.94
N ASP A 74 6.82 0.99 9.04
CA ASP A 74 7.65 1.39 10.19
C ASP A 74 8.11 0.15 10.97
N GLN A 75 7.27 -0.88 11.12
CA GLN A 75 7.67 -2.19 11.66
C GLN A 75 8.81 -2.79 10.83
N LEU A 76 8.72 -2.83 9.49
CA LEU A 76 9.80 -3.36 8.64
C LEU A 76 11.11 -2.55 8.72
N ARG A 77 11.04 -1.26 9.07
CA ARG A 77 12.24 -0.40 9.22
C ARG A 77 12.92 -0.60 10.57
N GLU A 78 12.15 -0.88 11.60
CA GLU A 78 12.65 -0.98 12.97
C GLU A 78 12.97 -2.43 13.39
N ARG A 79 12.44 -3.42 12.67
CA ARG A 79 12.60 -4.86 12.94
C ARG A 79 13.26 -5.57 11.76
N LEU A 80 14.58 -5.75 11.86
CA LEU A 80 15.37 -6.43 10.81
C LEU A 80 14.86 -7.86 10.54
N ASP A 81 14.40 -8.57 11.59
CA ASP A 81 13.79 -9.89 11.47
C ASP A 81 12.55 -9.91 10.58
N TYR A 82 11.67 -8.90 10.70
CA TYR A 82 10.50 -8.78 9.84
C TYR A 82 10.89 -8.41 8.40
N ALA A 83 11.88 -7.53 8.22
CA ALA A 83 12.40 -7.23 6.90
C ALA A 83 12.89 -8.53 6.22
N GLU A 84 13.84 -9.26 6.80
CA GLU A 84 14.42 -10.47 6.19
C GLU A 84 13.37 -11.55 5.86
N ARG A 85 12.41 -11.76 6.77
CA ARG A 85 11.28 -12.69 6.54
C ARG A 85 10.41 -12.24 5.37
N TYR A 86 10.09 -10.94 5.30
CA TYR A 86 9.29 -10.41 4.19
C TYR A 86 10.04 -10.47 2.85
N GLU A 87 11.37 -10.29 2.85
CA GLU A 87 12.18 -10.48 1.64
C GLU A 87 12.07 -11.89 1.11
N THR A 88 12.29 -12.85 2.00
CA THR A 88 12.29 -14.28 1.71
C THR A 88 10.92 -14.70 1.20
N LEU A 89 9.85 -14.25 1.87
CA LEU A 89 8.48 -14.48 1.44
C LEU A 89 8.22 -13.94 0.03
N LYS A 90 8.61 -12.70 -0.26
CA LYS A 90 8.42 -12.10 -1.59
C LYS A 90 9.18 -12.86 -2.69
N LYS A 91 10.39 -13.34 -2.41
CA LYS A 91 11.19 -14.14 -3.38
C LYS A 91 10.53 -15.49 -3.65
N ARG A 92 10.08 -16.18 -2.60
CA ARG A 92 9.34 -17.44 -2.71
C ARG A 92 8.06 -17.26 -3.52
N LEU A 93 7.21 -16.31 -3.15
CA LEU A 93 5.96 -16.03 -3.85
C LEU A 93 6.16 -15.60 -5.31
N ALA A 94 7.23 -14.86 -5.62
CA ALA A 94 7.53 -14.50 -7.00
C ALA A 94 7.84 -15.74 -7.87
N THR A 95 8.42 -16.78 -7.27
CA THR A 95 8.69 -18.06 -7.93
C THR A 95 7.41 -18.88 -8.03
N ASP A 96 6.71 -19.08 -6.91
CA ASP A 96 5.50 -19.92 -6.83
C ASP A 96 4.36 -19.39 -7.70
N ALA A 97 4.20 -18.06 -7.77
CA ALA A 97 3.16 -17.43 -8.55
C ALA A 97 3.31 -17.64 -10.06
N ASN A 98 4.53 -17.84 -10.58
CA ASN A 98 4.80 -18.01 -12.01
C ASN A 98 4.08 -16.97 -12.91
N GLY A 99 4.01 -15.71 -12.48
CA GLY A 99 3.32 -14.62 -13.19
C GLY A 99 1.86 -14.38 -12.78
N ASP A 100 1.28 -15.25 -11.95
CA ASP A 100 -0.05 -15.06 -11.35
C ASP A 100 -0.01 -13.98 -10.25
N TRP A 101 -0.64 -12.85 -10.52
CA TRP A 101 -0.64 -11.72 -9.60
C TRP A 101 -1.50 -11.95 -8.37
N ASP A 102 -2.53 -12.79 -8.45
CA ASP A 102 -3.42 -13.07 -7.33
C ASP A 102 -2.72 -13.94 -6.30
N ILE A 103 -2.01 -14.99 -6.74
CA ILE A 103 -1.17 -15.80 -5.84
C ILE A 103 -0.12 -14.94 -5.15
N TYR A 104 0.58 -14.09 -5.91
CA TYR A 104 1.63 -13.23 -5.38
C TYR A 104 1.09 -12.19 -4.38
N THR A 105 -0.09 -11.64 -4.62
CA THR A 105 -0.67 -10.58 -3.80
C THR A 105 -1.29 -11.16 -2.53
N HIS A 106 -2.12 -12.19 -2.64
CA HIS A 106 -2.79 -12.81 -1.50
C HIS A 106 -1.81 -13.61 -0.63
N GLY A 107 -0.78 -14.23 -1.21
CA GLY A 107 0.20 -15.03 -0.45
C GLY A 107 1.02 -14.25 0.58
N LYS A 108 0.91 -12.92 0.60
CA LYS A 108 1.55 -12.05 1.60
C LYS A 108 0.66 -11.77 2.81
N ARG A 109 -0.63 -12.10 2.72
CA ARG A 109 -1.66 -11.61 3.64
C ARG A 109 -1.37 -12.01 5.09
N ASP A 110 -1.14 -13.29 5.33
CA ASP A 110 -0.87 -13.82 6.68
C ASP A 110 0.33 -13.13 7.35
N PHE A 111 1.39 -12.88 6.58
CA PHE A 111 2.56 -12.17 7.10
C PHE A 111 2.26 -10.70 7.40
N ILE A 112 1.50 -10.03 6.54
CA ILE A 112 1.10 -8.64 6.78
C ILE A 112 0.24 -8.56 8.05
N ASP A 113 -0.75 -9.45 8.19
CA ASP A 113 -1.61 -9.51 9.38
C ASP A 113 -0.79 -9.80 10.65
N GLU A 114 0.21 -10.69 10.60
CA GLU A 114 1.16 -10.92 11.70
C GLU A 114 1.91 -9.64 12.11
N VAL A 115 2.47 -8.92 11.14
CA VAL A 115 3.24 -7.69 11.42
C VAL A 115 2.34 -6.59 11.97
N LEU A 116 1.09 -6.47 11.51
CA LEU A 116 0.15 -5.48 12.03
C LEU A 116 -0.38 -5.82 13.43
N ALA A 117 -0.44 -7.09 13.80
CA ALA A 117 -0.81 -7.53 15.15
C ALA A 117 0.34 -7.35 16.18
N ALA A 118 1.57 -7.21 15.71
CA ALA A 118 2.72 -6.99 16.57
C ALA A 118 2.62 -5.65 17.31
N PRO A 119 3.08 -5.57 18.58
CA PRO A 119 3.09 -4.32 19.33
C PRO A 119 3.81 -3.24 18.53
N ALA A 120 3.12 -2.11 18.33
CA ALA A 120 3.72 -0.94 17.73
C ALA A 120 4.94 -0.51 18.55
N THR A 121 6.02 -0.16 17.86
CA THR A 121 7.08 0.62 18.48
C THR A 121 6.52 2.01 18.85
N LYS A 122 7.21 2.72 19.75
CA LYS A 122 6.72 3.87 20.55
C LYS A 122 6.07 5.06 19.78
N LYS A 123 5.92 5.00 18.46
CA LYS A 123 5.42 6.06 17.57
C LYS A 123 4.13 5.75 16.79
N ALA A 124 3.57 4.55 16.81
CA ALA A 124 2.40 4.29 15.97
C ALA A 124 1.08 4.72 16.65
N PRO A 125 0.25 5.56 16.00
CA PRO A 125 -1.12 5.79 16.44
C PRO A 125 -1.96 4.51 16.29
N PRO A 126 -3.02 4.33 17.10
CA PRO A 126 -3.93 3.20 16.94
C PRO A 126 -4.54 3.17 15.54
N LEU A 127 -4.75 1.97 15.00
CA LEU A 127 -5.41 1.80 13.71
C LEU A 127 -6.86 2.28 13.83
N PRO A 128 -7.33 3.22 12.97
CA PRO A 128 -8.74 3.57 12.93
C PRO A 128 -9.57 2.39 12.42
N ALA A 129 -10.86 2.39 12.74
CA ALA A 129 -11.76 1.34 12.30
C ALA A 129 -11.96 1.38 10.77
N GLY A 130 -11.83 0.22 10.12
CA GLY A 130 -12.08 0.09 8.68
C GLY A 130 -11.30 -1.07 8.04
N PRO A 131 -11.61 -1.38 6.77
CA PRO A 131 -10.84 -2.34 5.99
C PRO A 131 -9.40 -1.84 5.80
N LEU A 132 -8.43 -2.74 6.01
CA LEU A 132 -7.01 -2.42 5.89
C LEU A 132 -6.46 -2.65 4.47
N TYR A 133 -7.17 -3.46 3.68
CA TYR A 133 -6.82 -3.92 2.32
C TYR A 133 -8.01 -4.58 1.65
#